data_AF-A0A4Z1KE18-F1
#
_entry.id   AF-A0A4Z1KE18-F1
#
_cell.length_a   1.000
_cell.length_b   1.000
_cell.length_c   1.000
_cell.angle_alpha   90.00
_cell.angle_beta   90.00
_cell.angle_gamma   90.00
#
_symmetry.space_group_name_H-M   'P 1'
#
loop_
_entity.id
_entity.type
_entity.pdbx_description
1 polymer ?
#
loop_
_entity_poly.entity_id
_entity_poly.type
_entity_poly.pdbx_seq_one_letter_code
_entity_poly.pdbx_strand_id
1 'polypeptide(L)'
;MLPAIYISIMVAINAVQASNAAFKAKGTPGMVAVFAGATSGIGMGTLKAFIKYANAPKAYIIGRSESAAGHLLNDLRLSNPSATLNFLEGEISLIREVDRLCDEIKRKEEKVDIVFMSAGYLSFDGRNVYLVIATSLSTMY
;
A
#
# COMPACT_ATOMS: atom_id res chain seq x y z
N MET A 1 44.29 19.13 -6.85
CA MET A 1 43.85 17.77 -7.21
C MET A 1 42.96 17.29 -6.08
N LEU A 2 41.65 17.55 -6.15
CA LEU A 2 40.68 17.17 -5.11
C LEU A 2 40.02 15.85 -5.52
N PRO A 3 39.83 14.88 -4.61
CA PRO A 3 39.17 13.63 -4.94
C PRO A 3 37.67 13.90 -5.10
N ALA A 4 37.10 13.44 -6.22
CA ALA A 4 35.66 13.40 -6.40
C ALA A 4 35.05 12.51 -5.31
N ILE A 5 34.31 13.11 -4.39
CA ILE A 5 33.53 12.40 -3.38
C ILE A 5 32.37 11.75 -4.13
N TYR A 6 32.55 10.50 -4.55
CA TYR A 6 31.49 9.67 -5.11
C TYR A 6 30.62 9.23 -3.94
N ILE A 7 29.60 10.03 -3.60
CA ILE A 7 28.54 9.61 -2.69
C ILE A 7 27.87 8.41 -3.35
N SER A 8 28.10 7.20 -2.82
CA SER A 8 27.40 6.00 -3.25
C SER A 8 25.94 6.12 -2.83
N ILE A 9 25.12 6.69 -3.70
CA ILE A 9 23.66 6.89 -3.52
C ILE A 9 22.89 5.55 -3.48
N MET A 10 23.54 4.43 -3.80
CA MET A 10 22.89 3.13 -3.92
C MET A 10 23.03 2.29 -2.65
N VAL A 11 21.90 1.91 -2.07
CA VAL A 11 21.81 0.92 -0.99
C VAL A 11 21.92 -0.48 -1.59
N ALA A 12 22.79 -1.32 -1.02
CA ALA A 12 22.97 -2.69 -1.47
C ALA A 12 21.70 -3.54 -1.23
N ILE A 13 21.31 -4.37 -2.20
CA ILE A 13 20.07 -5.17 -2.14
C ILE A 13 20.04 -6.11 -0.93
N ASN A 14 21.19 -6.66 -0.54
CA ASN A 14 21.33 -7.51 0.64
C ASN A 14 21.02 -6.75 1.94
N ALA A 15 21.38 -5.46 2.02
CA ALA A 15 21.06 -4.62 3.16
C ALA A 15 19.54 -4.37 3.25
N VAL A 16 18.86 -4.13 2.12
CA VAL A 16 17.39 -4.00 2.07
C VAL A 16 16.71 -5.30 2.50
N GLN A 17 17.19 -6.45 2.02
CA GLN A 17 16.65 -7.76 2.38
C GLN A 17 16.83 -8.05 3.89
N ALA A 18 18.00 -7.75 4.44
CA ALA A 18 18.28 -7.90 5.87
C ALA A 18 17.38 -6.99 6.72
N SER A 19 17.18 -5.74 6.30
CA SER A 19 16.27 -4.81 6.97
C SER A 19 14.82 -5.31 6.97
N ASN A 20 14.31 -5.78 5.82
CA ASN A 20 12.96 -6.32 5.72
C ASN A 20 12.77 -7.60 6.54
N ALA A 21 13.78 -8.46 6.62
CA ALA A 21 13.75 -9.65 7.47
C ALA A 21 13.72 -9.27 8.96
N ALA A 22 14.51 -8.27 9.36
CA ALA A 22 14.52 -7.75 10.72
C ALA A 22 13.18 -7.10 11.09
N PHE A 23 12.53 -6.39 10.15
CA PHE A 23 11.19 -5.84 10.33
C PHE A 23 10.16 -6.93 10.66
N LYS A 24 10.24 -8.10 10.02
CA LYS A 24 9.37 -9.23 10.35
C LYS A 24 9.62 -9.78 11.74
N ALA A 25 10.90 -10.02 12.07
CA ALA A 25 11.28 -10.69 13.31
C ALA A 25 11.08 -9.83 14.56
N LYS A 26 11.26 -8.52 14.44
CA LYS A 26 11.16 -7.55 15.55
C LYS A 26 9.89 -6.70 15.51
N GLY A 27 9.11 -6.81 14.44
CA GLY A 27 7.92 -5.99 14.22
C GLY A 27 6.80 -6.33 15.19
N THR A 28 6.09 -5.29 15.63
CA THR A 28 4.88 -5.43 16.44
C THR A 28 3.85 -6.24 15.66
N PRO A 29 3.35 -7.36 16.21
CA PRO A 29 2.27 -8.12 15.57
C PRO A 29 1.02 -7.26 15.38
N GLY A 30 0.24 -7.54 14.34
CA GLY A 30 -1.10 -6.96 14.20
C GLY A 30 -1.12 -5.53 13.67
N MET A 31 -0.03 -5.03 13.07
CA MET A 31 -0.03 -3.70 12.45
C MET A 31 -1.18 -3.56 11.45
N VAL A 32 -1.90 -2.46 11.56
CA VAL A 32 -3.06 -2.12 10.74
C VAL A 32 -2.62 -1.18 9.62
N ALA A 33 -2.81 -1.61 8.37
CA ALA A 33 -2.50 -0.81 7.20
C ALA A 33 -3.71 -0.68 6.26
N VAL A 34 -3.91 0.52 5.71
CA VAL A 34 -4.92 0.82 4.70
C VAL A 34 -4.24 1.02 3.35
N PHE A 35 -4.75 0.35 2.32
CA PHE A 35 -4.21 0.39 0.96
C PHE A 35 -5.29 0.83 -0.01
N ALA A 36 -5.12 2.02 -0.59
CA ALA A 36 -5.96 2.50 -1.68
C ALA A 36 -5.21 2.37 -3.01
N GLY A 37 -5.80 1.64 -3.97
CA GLY A 37 -5.18 1.41 -5.28
C GLY A 37 -4.07 0.35 -5.28
N ALA A 38 -4.22 -0.71 -4.48
CA ALA A 38 -3.21 -1.77 -4.35
C ALA A 38 -3.56 -3.08 -5.07
N THR A 39 -4.51 -3.06 -6.00
CA THR A 39 -4.90 -4.25 -6.78
C THR A 39 -4.06 -4.47 -8.03
N SER A 40 -3.22 -3.49 -8.41
CA SER A 40 -2.28 -3.59 -9.54
C SER A 40 -1.04 -2.70 -9.33
N GLY A 41 -0.07 -2.79 -10.24
CA GLY A 41 1.08 -1.88 -10.30
C GLY A 41 1.90 -1.80 -9.01
N ILE A 42 2.32 -0.57 -8.67
CA ILE A 42 3.19 -0.28 -7.51
C ILE A 42 2.48 -0.61 -6.19
N GLY A 43 1.20 -0.24 -6.07
CA GLY A 43 0.40 -0.53 -4.88
C GLY A 43 0.31 -2.03 -4.60
N MET A 44 0.12 -2.86 -5.62
CA MET A 44 0.13 -4.33 -5.47
C MET A 44 1.49 -4.87 -5.01
N GLY A 45 2.59 -4.35 -5.57
CA GLY A 45 3.93 -4.74 -5.14
C GLY A 45 4.18 -4.41 -3.67
N THR A 46 3.74 -3.22 -3.25
CA THR A 46 3.85 -2.74 -1.86
C THR A 46 3.01 -3.59 -0.91
N LEU A 47 1.75 -3.89 -1.28
CA LEU A 47 0.88 -4.78 -0.52
C LEU A 47 1.49 -6.18 -0.37
N LYS A 48 1.99 -6.77 -1.45
CA LYS A 48 2.67 -8.08 -1.41
C LYS A 48 3.87 -8.07 -0.47
N ALA A 49 4.71 -7.02 -0.52
CA ALA A 49 5.85 -6.88 0.37
C ALA A 49 5.41 -6.73 1.84
N PHE A 50 4.42 -5.87 2.11
CA PHE A 50 3.89 -5.67 3.45
C PHE A 50 3.33 -6.98 4.04
N ILE A 51 2.49 -7.70 3.31
CA ILE A 51 1.95 -8.99 3.77
C ILE A 51 3.05 -10.02 4.00
N LYS A 52 4.08 -10.06 3.15
CA LYS A 52 5.20 -11.01 3.29
C LYS A 52 6.06 -10.74 4.51
N TYR A 53 6.38 -9.47 4.77
CA TYR A 53 7.40 -9.07 5.75
C TYR A 53 6.84 -8.53 7.06
N ALA A 54 5.56 -8.17 7.16
CA ALA A 54 4.97 -7.79 8.44
C ALA A 54 4.60 -9.04 9.27
N ASN A 55 4.59 -8.87 10.59
CA ASN A 55 4.23 -9.91 11.55
C ASN A 55 2.71 -9.90 11.80
N ALA A 56 2.02 -10.97 11.42
CA ALA A 56 0.56 -11.10 11.52
C ALA A 56 -0.21 -9.79 11.17
N PRO A 57 0.03 -9.18 10.00
CA PRO A 57 -0.51 -7.85 9.69
C PRO A 57 -2.02 -7.91 9.45
N LYS A 58 -2.68 -6.77 9.66
CA LYS A 58 -4.05 -6.54 9.20
C LYS A 58 -4.05 -5.50 8.08
N ALA A 59 -4.56 -5.87 6.91
CA ALA A 59 -4.62 -4.99 5.76
C ALA A 59 -6.08 -4.74 5.35
N TYR A 60 -6.43 -3.47 5.18
CA TYR A 60 -7.64 -3.01 4.53
C TYR A 60 -7.31 -2.61 3.09
N ILE A 61 -7.82 -3.38 2.12
CA ILE A 61 -7.59 -3.14 0.69
C ILE A 61 -8.84 -2.48 0.12
N ILE A 62 -8.72 -1.22 -0.28
CA ILE A 62 -9.79 -0.46 -0.92
C ILE A 62 -9.65 -0.58 -2.44
N GLY A 63 -10.70 -1.07 -3.09
CA GLY A 63 -10.75 -1.22 -4.55
C GLY A 63 -12.16 -1.25 -5.09
N ARG A 64 -12.30 -1.17 -6.42
CA ARG A 64 -13.60 -1.05 -7.10
C ARG A 64 -14.34 -2.38 -7.31
N SER A 65 -13.66 -3.50 -7.15
CA SER A 65 -14.23 -4.83 -7.41
C SER A 65 -13.46 -5.88 -6.63
N GLU A 66 -14.14 -6.54 -5.69
CA GLU A 66 -13.53 -7.64 -4.94
C GLU A 66 -13.25 -8.85 -5.84
N SER A 67 -14.16 -9.16 -6.77
CA SER A 67 -14.01 -10.28 -7.69
C SER A 67 -12.75 -10.15 -8.56
N ALA A 68 -12.46 -8.94 -9.05
CA ALA A 68 -11.23 -8.66 -9.80
C ALA A 68 -9.96 -8.81 -8.94
N ALA A 69 -10.05 -8.57 -7.63
CA ALA A 69 -8.95 -8.73 -6.69
C ALA A 69 -8.82 -10.15 -6.11
N GLY A 70 -9.77 -11.05 -6.37
CA GLY A 70 -9.87 -12.36 -5.72
C GLY A 70 -8.60 -13.20 -5.84
N HIS A 71 -8.01 -13.28 -7.03
CA HIS A 71 -6.74 -14.01 -7.24
C HIS A 71 -5.60 -13.44 -6.39
N LEU A 72 -5.44 -12.12 -6.38
CA LEU A 72 -4.43 -11.45 -5.56
C LEU A 72 -4.64 -11.72 -4.07
N LEU A 73 -5.87 -11.61 -3.56
CA LEU A 73 -6.18 -11.84 -2.15
C LEU A 73 -5.88 -13.28 -1.74
N ASN A 74 -6.15 -14.26 -2.62
CA ASN A 74 -5.83 -15.66 -2.37
C ASN A 74 -4.33 -15.90 -2.30
N ASP A 75 -3.57 -15.35 -3.25
CA ASP A 75 -2.09 -15.43 -3.23
C ASP A 75 -1.51 -14.83 -1.95
N LEU A 76 -2.05 -13.69 -1.52
CA LEU A 76 -1.61 -13.02 -0.29
C LEU A 76 -1.88 -13.87 0.95
N ARG A 77 -3.08 -14.46 1.07
CA ARG A 77 -3.43 -15.38 2.17
C ARG A 77 -2.51 -16.59 2.21
N LEU A 78 -2.17 -17.18 1.06
CA LEU A 78 -1.22 -18.29 0.97
C LEU A 78 0.20 -17.87 1.38
N SER A 79 0.61 -16.65 1.01
CA SER A 79 1.96 -16.14 1.33
C SER A 79 2.18 -15.86 2.81
N ASN A 80 1.11 -15.45 3.53
CA ASN A 80 1.15 -15.23 4.96
C ASN A 80 -0.23 -15.59 5.58
N PRO A 81 -0.41 -16.84 6.05
CA PRO A 81 -1.66 -17.27 6.66
C PRO A 81 -2.02 -16.54 7.97
N SER A 82 -1.05 -15.88 8.61
CA SER A 82 -1.30 -15.07 9.81
C SER A 82 -1.82 -13.66 9.48
N ALA A 83 -1.81 -13.26 8.22
CA ALA A 83 -2.32 -11.96 7.79
C ALA A 83 -3.84 -11.95 7.73
N THR A 84 -4.45 -10.87 8.22
CA THR A 84 -5.87 -10.60 8.07
C THR A 84 -6.08 -9.64 6.91
N LEU A 85 -6.77 -10.08 5.86
CA LEU A 85 -7.06 -9.26 4.68
C LEU A 85 -8.55 -8.91 4.65
N ASN A 86 -8.86 -7.62 4.72
CA ASN A 86 -10.21 -7.07 4.58
C ASN A 86 -10.28 -6.30 3.27
N PHE A 87 -11.06 -6.80 2.31
CA PHE A 87 -11.36 -6.04 1.12
C PHE A 87 -12.56 -5.13 1.38
N LEU A 88 -12.42 -3.85 1.05
CA LEU A 88 -13.50 -2.87 1.12
C LEU A 88 -13.78 -2.38 -0.29
N GLU A 89 -14.92 -2.80 -0.84
CA GLU A 89 -15.34 -2.28 -2.13
C GLU A 89 -15.74 -0.82 -2.00
N GLY A 90 -15.16 0.05 -2.84
CA GLY A 90 -15.41 1.48 -2.81
C GLY A 90 -14.51 2.25 -3.78
N GLU A 91 -14.91 3.49 -4.06
CA GLU A 91 -14.17 4.36 -4.99
C GLU A 91 -13.73 5.65 -4.29
N ILE A 92 -12.41 5.77 -4.02
CA ILE A 92 -11.85 6.90 -3.27
C ILE A 92 -11.93 8.25 -4.00
N SER A 93 -12.26 8.24 -5.30
CA SER A 93 -12.53 9.46 -6.08
C SER A 93 -13.84 10.13 -5.66
N LEU A 94 -14.75 9.37 -5.02
CA LEU A 94 -16.02 9.85 -4.51
C LEU A 94 -15.89 10.15 -3.01
N ILE A 95 -15.93 11.42 -2.62
CA ILE A 95 -15.73 11.83 -1.22
C ILE A 95 -16.70 11.13 -0.24
N ARG A 96 -17.95 10.90 -0.66
CA ARG A 96 -18.94 10.16 0.15
C ARG A 96 -18.51 8.72 0.46
N GLU A 97 -17.79 8.09 -0.47
CA GLU A 97 -17.26 6.74 -0.27
C GLU A 97 -16.08 6.78 0.70
N VAL A 98 -15.26 7.83 0.65
CA VAL A 98 -14.17 8.04 1.62
C VAL A 98 -14.73 8.11 3.04
N ASP A 99 -15.77 8.92 3.28
CA ASP A 99 -16.41 9.00 4.60
C ASP A 99 -16.92 7.64 5.07
N ARG A 100 -17.66 6.93 4.21
CA ARG A 100 -18.18 5.57 4.50
C ARG A 100 -17.06 4.58 4.86
N LEU A 101 -15.98 4.56 4.06
CA LEU A 101 -14.85 3.65 4.25
C LEU A 101 -14.07 3.98 5.52
N CYS A 102 -13.85 5.27 5.81
CA CYS A 102 -13.22 5.72 7.04
C CYS A 102 -14.04 5.31 8.26
N ASP A 103 -15.36 5.50 8.24
CA ASP A 103 -16.24 5.10 9.34
C ASP A 103 -16.24 3.57 9.53
N GLU A 104 -16.16 2.80 8.45
CA GLU A 104 -16.06 1.35 8.55
C GLU A 104 -14.75 0.90 9.23
N ILE A 105 -13.62 1.51 8.86
CA ILE A 105 -12.32 1.19 9.46
C ILE A 105 -12.30 1.63 10.93
N LYS A 106 -12.80 2.84 11.25
CA LYS A 106 -12.89 3.35 12.63
C LYS A 106 -13.75 2.48 13.55
N ARG A 107 -14.79 1.83 13.01
CA ARG A 107 -15.60 0.88 13.79
C ARG A 107 -14.85 -0.42 14.14
N LYS A 108 -13.87 -0.80 13.32
CA LYS A 108 -13.14 -2.08 13.45
C LYS A 108 -11.80 -1.93 14.16
N GLU A 109 -11.19 -0.75 14.10
CA GLU A 109 -9.84 -0.51 14.59
C GLU A 109 -9.78 0.78 15.42
N GLU A 110 -9.07 0.71 16.55
CA GLU A 110 -8.79 1.89 17.39
C GLU A 110 -7.74 2.80 16.74
N LYS A 111 -6.81 2.22 15.97
CA LYS A 111 -5.75 2.94 15.26
C LYS A 111 -5.43 2.31 13.91
N VAL A 112 -4.91 3.15 13.02
CA VAL A 112 -4.26 2.73 11.76
C VAL A 112 -2.79 3.12 11.85
N ASP A 113 -1.89 2.17 11.62
CA ASP A 113 -0.45 2.40 11.71
C ASP A 113 0.11 2.95 10.39
N ILE A 114 -0.42 2.51 9.25
CA ILE A 114 0.07 2.89 7.93
C ILE A 114 -1.07 3.15 6.94
N VAL A 115 -0.94 4.20 6.12
CA VAL A 115 -1.82 4.47 4.99
C VAL A 115 -1.00 4.54 3.71
N PHE A 116 -1.32 3.68 2.74
CA PHE A 116 -0.72 3.65 1.40
C PHE A 116 -1.72 4.13 0.37
N MET A 117 -1.49 5.33 -0.17
CA MET A 117 -2.29 5.95 -1.22
C MET A 117 -1.55 5.82 -2.56
N SER A 118 -1.81 4.73 -3.30
CA SER A 118 -1.22 4.49 -4.62
C SER A 118 -2.24 4.59 -5.76
N ALA A 119 -3.49 4.90 -5.43
CA ALA A 119 -4.54 5.09 -6.42
C ALA A 119 -4.27 6.35 -7.25
N GLY A 120 -4.10 6.14 -8.55
CA GLY A 120 -3.97 7.18 -9.54
C GLY A 120 -4.29 6.61 -10.91
N TYR A 121 -4.67 7.47 -11.85
CA TYR A 121 -4.81 7.11 -13.25
C TYR A 121 -4.22 8.21 -14.12
N LEU A 122 -3.65 7.81 -15.26
CA LEU A 122 -3.21 8.73 -16.30
C LEU A 122 -4.21 8.64 -17.44
N SER A 123 -4.86 9.76 -17.76
CA SER A 123 -5.69 9.88 -18.95
C SER A 123 -4.80 10.23 -20.15
N PHE A 124 -4.90 9.46 -21.23
CA PHE A 124 -4.32 9.84 -22.52
C PHE A 124 -5.30 10.63 -23.40
N ASP A 125 -6.56 10.74 -22.98
CA ASP A 125 -7.49 11.71 -23.57
C ASP A 125 -7.07 13.13 -23.22
N GLY A 126 -7.21 14.05 -24.18
CA GLY A 126 -7.02 15.49 -23.96
C GLY A 126 -7.87 16.03 -22.81
N ARG A 127 -7.63 17.28 -22.39
CA ARG A 127 -8.28 17.91 -21.23
C ARG A 127 -9.80 17.72 -21.22
N ASN A 128 -10.27 16.73 -20.47
CA ASN A 128 -11.62 16.65 -19.96
C ASN A 128 -11.57 17.12 -18.51
N VAL A 129 -12.43 18.09 -18.17
CA VAL A 129 -12.41 18.79 -16.88
C VAL A 129 -13.01 17.87 -15.80
N TYR A 130 -12.29 16.81 -15.46
CA TYR A 130 -12.47 16.10 -14.20
C TYR A 130 -11.31 16.53 -13.31
N LEU A 131 -11.63 16.91 -12.07
CA LEU A 131 -10.65 17.21 -11.05
C LEU A 131 -9.89 15.91 -10.74
N VAL A 132 -8.86 15.61 -11.52
CA VAL A 132 -7.92 14.54 -11.23
C VAL A 132 -7.04 15.05 -10.10
N ILE A 133 -7.28 14.55 -8.89
CA ILE A 133 -6.29 14.64 -7.82
C ILE A 133 -5.16 13.70 -8.24
N ALA A 134 -4.28 14.18 -9.13
CA ALA A 134 -3.01 13.55 -9.39
C ALA A 134 -2.24 13.61 -8.08
N THR A 135 -2.18 12.50 -7.34
CA THR A 135 -1.27 12.38 -6.20
C THR A 135 0.15 12.47 -6.75
N SER A 136 0.67 13.69 -6.75
CA SER A 136 2.03 14.05 -7.06
C SER A 136 2.98 13.15 -6.27
N LEU A 137 3.64 12.22 -6.95
CA LEU A 137 4.95 11.72 -6.55
C LEU A 137 5.94 12.87 -6.77
N SER A 138 5.96 13.81 -5.83
CA SER A 138 7.10 14.68 -5.63
C SER A 138 7.73 14.31 -4.31
N THR A 139 8.89 13.67 -4.45
CA THR A 139 9.95 13.63 -3.47
C THR A 139 10.13 15.02 -2.87
N MET A 140 9.70 15.19 -1.62
CA MET A 140 10.23 16.18 -0.69
C MET A 140 10.88 15.37 0.42
N TYR A 141 12.11 14.93 0.19
CA TYR A 141 13.34 15.45 0.82
C TYR A 141 14.54 15.00 -0.03
#